data_AF-A0A6B0XFY1-F1
#
_entry.id   AF-A0A6B0XFY1-F1
#
_cell.length_a   1.000
_cell.length_b   1.000
_cell.length_c   1.000
_cell.angle_alpha   90.00
_cell.angle_beta   90.00
_cell.angle_gamma   90.00
#
_symmetry.space_group_name_H-M   'P 1'
#
loop_
_entity.id
_entity.type
_entity.pdbx_description
1 polymer ?
#
loop_
_entity_poly.entity_id
_entity_poly.type
_entity_poly.pdbx_seq_one_letter_code
_entity_poly.pdbx_strand_id
1 'polypeptide(L)'
;MSLAATTYPLLFTLQVPVEVGDFVVGVEMRGGAVVTVEDDDGTEVYLAHGLQPGGISGTGGTLQDAYGDLRRGIELVLDDIADESPNFRAFKRDVEEFFTDTDRWAEETFESARREVAAGKVQSDLPRVANPKFRCDVVKFHQPLSELAPEPDAMWLAAA
;
A
#
# COMPACT_ATOMS: atom_id res chain seq x y z
N MET A 1 -2.77 23.70 -24.11
CA MET A 1 -1.41 23.30 -23.68
C MET A 1 -1.63 22.32 -22.54
N SER A 2 -1.35 21.04 -22.75
CA SER A 2 -1.43 20.04 -21.67
C SER A 2 -0.36 20.41 -20.64
N LEU A 3 -0.78 20.75 -19.43
CA LEU A 3 0.14 20.84 -18.29
C LEU A 3 0.80 19.46 -18.19
N ALA A 4 2.13 19.43 -18.09
CA ALA A 4 2.84 18.17 -17.90
C ALA A 4 2.25 17.49 -16.65
N ALA A 5 1.66 16.31 -16.82
CA ALA A 5 1.09 15.53 -15.73
C ALA A 5 2.16 15.34 -14.65
N THR A 6 1.92 15.88 -13.45
CA THR A 6 2.88 15.72 -12.36
C THR A 6 2.85 14.27 -11.91
N THR A 7 4.03 13.68 -11.73
CA THR A 7 4.17 12.28 -11.34
C THR A 7 4.90 12.19 -10.00
N TYR A 8 4.31 11.51 -9.04
CA TYR A 8 4.85 11.32 -7.70
C TYR A 8 5.29 9.87 -7.49
N PRO A 9 6.56 9.62 -7.13
CA PRO A 9 7.00 8.32 -6.69
C PRO A 9 6.64 8.13 -5.20
N LEU A 10 5.66 7.29 -4.92
CA LEU A 10 5.23 6.98 -3.56
C LEU A 10 5.93 5.74 -3.01
N LEU A 11 6.39 5.85 -1.78
CA LEU A 11 6.84 4.72 -0.98
C LEU A 11 5.87 4.55 0.17
N PHE A 12 5.49 3.30 0.44
CA PHE A 12 4.59 3.02 1.55
C PHE A 12 5.12 1.88 2.42
N THR A 13 4.67 1.90 3.67
CA THR A 13 4.73 0.74 4.57
C THR A 13 3.31 0.45 5.00
N LEU A 14 2.84 -0.76 4.72
CA LEU A 14 1.54 -1.28 5.09
C LEU A 14 1.75 -2.36 6.13
N GLN A 15 1.00 -2.30 7.23
CA GLN A 15 0.98 -3.31 8.28
C GLN A 15 -0.47 -3.69 8.49
N VAL A 16 -0.84 -4.93 8.16
CA VAL A 16 -2.22 -5.41 8.15
C VAL A 16 -2.29 -6.74 8.88
N PRO A 17 -3.15 -6.87 9.91
CA PRO A 17 -3.56 -8.16 10.42
C PRO A 17 -4.58 -8.79 9.46
N VAL A 18 -4.38 -10.05 9.10
CA VAL A 18 -5.27 -10.81 8.21
C VAL A 18 -5.71 -12.08 8.94
N GLU A 19 -7.02 -12.32 8.96
CA GLU A 19 -7.58 -13.57 9.49
C GLU A 19 -7.54 -14.64 8.40
N VAL A 20 -6.94 -15.78 8.70
CA VAL A 20 -6.80 -16.91 7.75
C VAL A 20 -7.33 -18.15 8.44
N GLY A 21 -8.60 -18.48 8.20
CA GLY A 21 -9.27 -19.57 8.89
C GLY A 21 -9.32 -19.35 10.41
N ASP A 22 -8.57 -20.17 11.17
CA ASP A 22 -8.55 -20.15 12.64
C ASP A 22 -7.34 -19.42 13.25
N PHE A 23 -6.51 -18.76 12.44
CA PHE A 23 -5.35 -18.02 12.92
C PHE A 23 -5.25 -16.62 12.31
N VAL A 24 -4.49 -15.76 12.98
CA VAL A 24 -4.20 -14.41 12.50
C VAL A 24 -2.76 -14.34 12.01
N VAL A 25 -2.56 -13.61 10.92
CA VAL A 25 -1.26 -13.35 10.32
C VAL A 25 -1.02 -11.86 10.28
N GLY A 26 0.17 -11.42 10.68
CA GLY A 26 0.65 -10.07 10.42
C GLY A 26 1.35 -10.03 9.08
N VAL A 27 0.91 -9.14 8.19
CA VAL A 27 1.56 -8.84 6.92
C VAL A 27 2.17 -7.44 7.00
N GLU A 28 3.48 -7.33 6.82
CA GLU A 28 4.17 -6.05 6.60
C GLU A 28 4.67 -5.99 5.15
N MET A 29 4.18 -5.01 4.39
CA MET A 29 4.67 -4.70 3.05
C MET A 29 5.36 -3.35 3.03
N ARG A 30 6.57 -3.30 2.48
CA ARG A 30 7.23 -2.06 2.10
C ARG A 30 7.29 -2.02 0.58
N GLY A 31 6.45 -1.19 -0.01
CA GLY A 31 6.21 -1.17 -1.44
C GLY A 31 6.42 0.20 -2.05
N GLY A 32 6.13 0.26 -3.34
CA GLY A 32 6.14 1.48 -4.13
C GLY A 32 4.87 1.62 -4.95
N ALA A 33 4.55 2.86 -5.31
CA ALA A 33 3.51 3.20 -6.27
C ALA A 33 3.91 4.46 -7.04
N VAL A 34 3.30 4.66 -8.20
CA VAL A 34 3.35 5.90 -8.96
C VAL A 34 2.01 6.59 -8.83
N VAL A 35 1.98 7.88 -8.54
CA VAL A 35 0.76 8.68 -8.66
C VAL A 35 0.91 9.68 -9.78
N THR A 36 0.02 9.61 -10.77
CA THR A 36 -0.10 10.62 -11.82
C THR A 36 -1.24 11.57 -11.49
N VAL A 37 -1.12 12.82 -11.93
CA VAL A 37 -2.17 13.83 -11.85
C VAL A 37 -2.69 14.11 -13.25
N GLU A 38 -3.97 13.86 -13.45
CA GLU A 38 -4.68 14.14 -14.69
C GLU A 38 -5.70 15.27 -14.47
N ASP A 39 -5.95 16.08 -15.50
CA ASP A 39 -7.01 17.10 -15.48
C ASP A 39 -8.25 16.50 -16.16
N ASP A 40 -9.33 16.35 -15.41
CA ASP A 40 -10.64 15.89 -15.87
C ASP A 40 -11.64 17.05 -15.71
N ASP A 41 -11.96 17.71 -16.82
CA ASP A 41 -12.86 18.87 -16.88
C ASP A 41 -12.52 19.99 -15.88
N GLY A 42 -11.22 20.30 -15.71
CA GLY A 42 -10.73 21.32 -14.80
C GLY A 42 -10.69 20.87 -13.33
N THR A 43 -10.88 19.58 -13.07
CA THR A 43 -10.70 18.95 -11.75
C THR A 43 -9.47 18.03 -11.82
N GLU A 44 -8.53 18.19 -10.89
CA GLU A 44 -7.40 17.27 -10.78
C GLU A 44 -7.86 15.91 -10.24
N VAL A 45 -7.50 14.85 -10.96
CA VAL A 45 -7.72 13.46 -10.55
C VAL A 45 -6.35 12.80 -10.33
N TYR A 46 -6.20 12.19 -9.17
CA TYR A 46 -4.97 11.52 -8.76
C TYR A 46 -5.15 10.02 -9.00
N LEU A 47 -4.28 9.42 -9.82
CA LEU A 47 -4.31 7.99 -10.16
C LEU A 47 -3.08 7.31 -9.59
N ALA A 48 -3.28 6.45 -8.60
CA ALA A 48 -2.24 5.61 -8.03
C ALA A 48 -2.14 4.29 -8.79
N HIS A 49 -0.90 3.90 -9.12
CA HIS A 49 -0.57 2.65 -9.76
C HIS A 49 0.47 1.92 -8.91
N GLY A 50 0.12 0.73 -8.45
CA GLY A 50 1.02 -0.14 -7.69
C GLY A 50 2.25 -0.50 -8.52
N LEU A 51 3.43 -0.27 -7.95
CA LEU A 51 4.68 -0.78 -8.51
C LEU A 51 4.96 -2.16 -7.92
N GLN A 52 4.94 -2.25 -6.59
CA GLN A 52 5.20 -3.49 -5.88
C GLN A 52 4.42 -3.52 -4.55
N PRO A 53 3.32 -4.29 -4.44
CA PRO A 53 2.73 -5.11 -5.51
C PRO A 53 2.25 -4.28 -6.71
N GLY A 54 2.35 -4.87 -7.90
CA GLY A 54 1.76 -4.39 -9.14
C GLY A 54 0.28 -4.77 -9.26
N GLY A 55 -0.35 -4.44 -10.39
CA GLY A 55 -1.72 -4.87 -10.71
C GLY A 55 -2.85 -4.23 -9.90
N ILE A 56 -2.52 -3.36 -8.93
CA ILE A 56 -3.48 -2.62 -8.11
C ILE A 56 -3.42 -1.15 -8.50
N SER A 57 -4.58 -0.50 -8.55
CA SER A 57 -4.71 0.92 -8.73
C SER A 57 -5.59 1.55 -7.64
N GLY A 58 -5.49 2.87 -7.52
CA GLY A 58 -6.35 3.66 -6.66
C GLY A 58 -6.63 5.00 -7.31
N THR A 59 -7.74 5.64 -6.96
CA THR A 59 -8.12 6.95 -7.48
C THR A 59 -8.59 7.89 -6.38
N GLY A 60 -8.44 9.19 -6.58
CA GLY A 60 -8.90 10.18 -5.62
C GLY A 60 -8.77 11.63 -6.09
N GLY A 61 -9.37 12.55 -5.32
CA GLY A 61 -9.25 13.99 -5.55
C GLY A 61 -7.96 14.59 -4.97
N THR A 62 -7.20 13.79 -4.21
CA THR A 62 -5.91 14.16 -3.64
C THR A 62 -4.94 12.98 -3.71
N LEU A 63 -3.65 13.26 -3.50
CA LEU A 63 -2.62 12.24 -3.39
C LEU A 63 -2.92 11.20 -2.28
N GLN A 64 -3.44 11.68 -1.15
CA GLN A 64 -3.82 10.85 0.00
C GLN A 64 -5.02 9.97 -0.30
N ASP A 65 -6.02 10.49 -1.02
CA ASP A 65 -7.20 9.72 -1.40
C ASP A 65 -6.83 8.58 -2.35
N ALA A 66 -6.02 8.87 -3.38
CA ALA A 66 -5.55 7.86 -4.33
C ALA A 66 -4.70 6.77 -3.66
N TYR A 67 -3.82 7.15 -2.72
CA TYR A 67 -3.07 6.20 -1.92
C TYR A 67 -3.98 5.38 -0.99
N GLY A 68 -4.97 6.01 -0.35
CA GLY A 68 -5.93 5.34 0.51
C GLY A 68 -6.75 4.28 -0.24
N ASP A 69 -7.13 4.58 -1.49
CA ASP A 69 -7.85 3.65 -2.35
C ASP A 69 -6.95 2.49 -2.84
N LEU A 70 -5.71 2.79 -3.23
CA LEU A 70 -4.69 1.77 -3.55
C LEU A 70 -4.48 0.81 -2.37
N ARG A 71 -4.34 1.37 -1.16
CA ARG A 71 -4.17 0.59 0.08
C ARG A 71 -5.37 -0.34 0.30
N ARG A 72 -6.59 0.16 0.13
CA ARG A 72 -7.81 -0.66 0.24
C ARG A 72 -7.80 -1.80 -0.78
N GLY A 73 -7.37 -1.56 -2.01
CA GLY A 73 -7.21 -2.60 -3.02
C GLY A 73 -6.22 -3.69 -2.59
N ILE A 74 -5.09 -3.32 -1.98
CA ILE A 74 -4.13 -4.28 -1.42
C ILE A 74 -4.77 -5.10 -0.29
N GLU A 75 -5.49 -4.45 0.63
CA GLU A 75 -6.18 -5.14 1.74
C GLU A 75 -7.22 -6.15 1.22
N LEU A 76 -8.01 -5.78 0.21
CA LEU A 76 -8.98 -6.69 -0.42
C LEU A 76 -8.32 -7.93 -1.04
N VAL A 77 -7.20 -7.77 -1.74
CA VAL A 77 -6.47 -8.92 -2.29
C VAL A 77 -5.90 -9.81 -1.19
N LEU A 78 -5.46 -9.24 -0.07
CA LEU A 78 -5.02 -10.05 1.07
C LEU A 78 -6.16 -10.86 1.68
N ASP A 79 -7.36 -10.29 1.76
CA ASP A 79 -8.57 -10.99 2.21
C ASP A 79 -8.95 -12.12 1.23
N ASP A 80 -8.93 -11.85 -0.08
CA ASP A 80 -9.19 -12.87 -1.11
C ASP A 80 -8.18 -14.04 -1.03
N ILE A 81 -6.88 -13.73 -0.88
CA ILE A 81 -5.83 -14.75 -0.68
C ILE A 81 -6.08 -15.55 0.60
N ALA A 82 -6.54 -14.90 1.67
CA ALA A 82 -6.86 -15.57 2.94
C ALA A 82 -8.00 -16.58 2.78
N ASP A 83 -9.07 -16.19 2.10
CA ASP A 83 -10.25 -17.03 1.85
C ASP A 83 -9.91 -18.27 1.01
N GLU A 84 -8.97 -18.15 0.08
CA GLU A 84 -8.52 -19.27 -0.78
C GLU A 84 -7.42 -20.14 -0.14
N SER A 85 -6.81 -19.68 0.94
CA SER A 85 -5.64 -20.31 1.53
C SER A 85 -5.98 -21.36 2.59
N PRO A 86 -5.68 -22.65 2.37
CA PRO A 86 -6.01 -23.70 3.33
C PRO A 86 -5.16 -23.70 4.62
N ASN A 87 -4.06 -22.93 4.66
CA ASN A 87 -3.16 -22.83 5.81
C ASN A 87 -2.16 -21.70 5.64
N PHE A 88 -1.42 -21.40 6.71
CA PHE A 88 -0.41 -20.33 6.75
C PHE A 88 0.63 -20.42 5.64
N ARG A 89 1.07 -21.63 5.26
CA ARG A 89 2.12 -21.79 4.25
C ARG A 89 1.60 -21.42 2.85
N ALA A 90 0.36 -21.78 2.54
CA ALA A 90 -0.28 -21.37 1.29
C ALA A 90 -0.46 -19.85 1.26
N PHE A 91 -1.07 -19.29 2.31
CA PHE A 91 -1.25 -17.85 2.46
C PHE A 91 0.05 -17.07 2.29
N LYS A 92 1.10 -17.46 3.03
CA LYS A 92 2.40 -16.82 2.95
C LYS A 92 2.97 -16.84 1.53
N ARG A 93 2.90 -17.99 0.85
CA ARG A 93 3.39 -18.12 -0.54
C ARG A 93 2.64 -17.17 -1.46
N ASP A 94 1.31 -17.13 -1.37
CA ASP A 94 0.47 -16.38 -2.29
C ASP A 94 0.58 -14.88 -2.04
N VAL A 95 0.72 -14.44 -0.79
CA VAL A 95 1.06 -13.06 -0.43
C VAL A 95 2.45 -12.66 -0.94
N GLU A 96 3.46 -13.53 -0.80
CA GLU A 96 4.80 -13.28 -1.33
C GLU A 96 4.79 -13.20 -2.86
N GLU A 97 4.02 -14.06 -3.54
CA GLU A 97 3.85 -14.06 -5.00
C GLU A 97 3.17 -12.77 -5.47
N PHE A 98 2.04 -12.40 -4.87
CA PHE A 98 1.36 -11.13 -5.12
C PHE A 98 2.30 -9.93 -4.92
N PHE A 99 3.09 -9.93 -3.85
CA PHE A 99 4.06 -8.87 -3.61
C PHE A 99 5.19 -8.83 -4.64
N THR A 100 5.57 -9.96 -5.23
CA THR A 100 6.60 -9.99 -6.29
C THR A 100 6.08 -9.60 -7.66
N ASP A 101 4.76 -9.52 -7.84
CA ASP A 101 4.20 -9.00 -9.08
C ASP A 101 4.53 -7.52 -9.21
N THR A 102 5.01 -7.12 -10.38
CA THR A 102 5.48 -5.75 -10.66
C THR A 102 4.95 -5.27 -11.99
N ASP A 103 4.49 -4.03 -12.04
CA ASP A 103 4.11 -3.38 -13.28
C ASP A 103 5.33 -2.68 -13.92
N ARG A 104 5.67 -3.08 -15.15
CA ARG A 104 6.84 -2.55 -15.86
C ARG A 104 6.72 -1.06 -16.16
N TRP A 105 5.52 -0.60 -16.53
CA TRP A 105 5.29 0.82 -16.78
C TRP A 105 5.47 1.61 -15.48
N ALA A 106 4.95 1.09 -14.37
CA ALA A 106 5.13 1.69 -13.05
C ALA A 106 6.59 1.71 -12.64
N GLU A 107 7.38 0.68 -12.94
CA GLU A 107 8.81 0.62 -12.61
C GLU A 107 9.60 1.72 -13.33
N GLU A 108 9.43 1.81 -14.65
CA GLU A 108 10.08 2.81 -15.49
C GLU A 108 9.66 4.24 -15.08
N THR A 109 8.36 4.43 -14.80
CA THR A 109 7.80 5.72 -14.40
C THR A 109 8.23 6.13 -13.00
N PHE A 110 8.27 5.18 -12.06
CA PHE A 110 8.69 5.40 -10.68
C PHE A 110 10.13 5.87 -10.62
N GLU A 111 11.05 5.19 -11.32
CA GLU A 111 12.46 5.56 -11.33
C GLU A 111 12.69 6.92 -12.01
N SER A 112 11.94 7.23 -13.08
CA SER A 112 11.95 8.55 -13.70
C SER A 112 11.50 9.64 -12.71
N ALA A 113 10.35 9.46 -12.08
CA ALA A 113 9.79 10.42 -11.13
C ALA A 113 10.71 10.60 -9.90
N ARG A 114 11.36 9.53 -9.42
CA ARG A 114 12.36 9.62 -8.34
C ARG A 114 13.53 10.51 -8.70
N ARG A 115 14.03 10.44 -9.94
CA ARG A 115 15.12 11.32 -10.41
C ARG A 115 14.67 12.78 -10.46
N GLU A 116 13.43 13.03 -10.84
CA GLU A 116 12.87 14.39 -10.86
C GLU A 116 12.69 14.97 -9.45
N VAL A 117 12.18 14.18 -8.51
CA VAL A 117 12.11 14.54 -7.08
C VAL A 117 13.50 14.81 -6.51
N ALA A 118 14.48 13.93 -6.81
CA ALA A 118 15.86 14.09 -6.37
C ALA A 118 16.51 15.37 -6.96
N ALA A 119 16.19 15.70 -8.21
CA ALA A 119 16.62 16.92 -8.88
C ALA A 119 15.86 18.19 -8.41
N GLY A 120 14.86 18.05 -7.53
CA GLY A 120 14.05 19.17 -7.03
C GLY A 120 13.05 19.75 -8.03
N LYS A 121 12.73 19.00 -9.10
CA LYS A 121 11.76 19.41 -10.13
C LYS A 121 10.31 19.19 -9.71
N VAL A 122 10.09 18.22 -8.81
CA VAL A 122 8.79 17.94 -8.19
C VAL A 122 8.87 18.40 -6.74
N GLN A 123 7.97 19.31 -6.35
CA GLN A 123 7.79 19.68 -4.95
C GLN A 123 6.83 18.69 -4.30
N SER A 124 7.24 18.13 -3.17
CA SER A 124 6.41 17.27 -2.34
C SER A 124 6.85 17.48 -0.89
N ASP A 125 5.88 17.48 0.01
CA ASP A 125 6.04 17.47 1.46
C ASP A 125 6.39 16.07 2.00
N LEU A 126 6.33 15.04 1.15
CA LEU A 126 6.63 13.67 1.54
C LEU A 126 8.14 13.44 1.77
N PRO A 127 8.51 12.60 2.75
CA PRO A 127 9.89 12.24 3.00
C PRO A 127 10.56 11.60 1.78
N ARG A 128 11.80 12.00 1.49
CA ARG A 128 12.60 11.44 0.40
C ARG A 128 13.43 10.26 0.89
N VAL A 129 13.45 9.18 0.11
CA VAL A 129 14.27 7.99 0.40
C VAL A 129 15.21 7.71 -0.78
N ALA A 130 16.52 7.74 -0.51
CA ALA A 130 17.56 7.62 -1.54
C ALA A 130 17.65 6.22 -2.16
N ASN A 131 17.39 5.17 -1.39
CA ASN A 131 17.45 3.77 -1.83
C ASN A 131 16.33 2.96 -1.16
N PRO A 132 15.10 3.00 -1.69
CA PRO A 132 14.02 2.20 -1.14
C PRO A 132 14.36 0.71 -1.25
N LYS A 133 14.04 -0.04 -0.21
CA LYS A 133 14.14 -1.50 -0.19
C LYS A 133 12.73 -2.05 -0.07
N PHE A 134 12.24 -2.63 -1.16
CA PHE A 134 10.96 -3.32 -1.14
C PHE A 134 11.09 -4.66 -0.43
N ARG A 135 10.09 -4.99 0.39
CA ARG A 135 10.02 -6.29 1.07
C ARG A 135 8.60 -6.60 1.52
N CYS A 136 8.34 -7.89 1.71
CA CYS A 136 7.14 -8.40 2.35
C CYS A 136 7.54 -9.38 3.44
N ASP A 137 7.03 -9.17 4.64
CA ASP A 137 7.22 -10.02 5.80
C ASP A 137 5.84 -10.56 6.23
N VAL A 138 5.71 -11.89 6.33
CA VAL A 138 4.45 -12.56 6.71
C VAL A 138 4.70 -13.41 7.94
N VAL A 139 4.02 -13.07 9.05
CA VAL A 139 4.26 -13.65 10.38
C VAL A 139 2.98 -14.21 10.97
N LYS A 140 2.95 -15.51 11.28
CA LYS A 140 1.82 -16.13 11.99
C LYS A 140 1.82 -15.71 13.46
N PHE A 141 0.70 -15.18 13.94
CA PHE A 141 0.49 -15.00 15.37
C PHE A 141 0.02 -16.31 16.01
N HIS A 142 0.50 -16.59 17.22
CA HIS A 142 0.11 -17.78 17.97
C HIS A 142 -1.22 -17.60 18.74
N GLN A 143 -1.76 -16.37 18.77
CA GLN A 143 -3.01 -16.03 19.45
C GLN A 143 -4.03 -15.46 18.45
N PRO A 144 -5.32 -15.84 18.54
CA PRO A 144 -6.39 -15.28 17.72
C PRO A 144 -6.66 -13.79 18.06
N LEU A 145 -7.21 -13.03 17.11
CA LEU A 145 -7.43 -11.57 17.24
C LEU A 145 -8.34 -11.22 18.42
N SER A 146 -9.28 -12.11 18.73
CA SER A 146 -10.19 -12.01 19.88
C SER A 146 -9.47 -11.93 21.23
N GLU A 147 -8.22 -12.40 21.32
CA GLU A 147 -7.37 -12.29 22.51
C GLU A 147 -6.40 -11.09 22.45
N LEU A 148 -6.31 -10.42 21.29
CA LEU A 148 -5.45 -9.26 21.04
C LEU A 148 -6.20 -7.93 21.02
N ALA A 149 -7.54 -7.96 21.02
CA ALA A 149 -8.35 -6.76 21.18
C ALA A 149 -8.05 -6.12 22.55
N PRO A 150 -7.87 -4.78 22.63
CA PRO A 150 -7.79 -4.12 23.92
C PRO A 150 -9.09 -4.38 24.69
N GLU A 151 -8.97 -4.84 25.94
CA GLU A 151 -10.09 -4.99 26.87
C GLU A 151 -10.94 -3.70 26.85
N PRO A 152 -12.27 -3.80 26.63
CA PRO A 152 -13.16 -2.63 26.55
C PRO A 152 -13.17 -1.78 27.84
N ASP A 153 -12.60 -2.28 28.93
CA ASP A 153 -12.51 -1.62 30.22
C ASP A 153 -11.42 -0.54 30.32
N ALA A 154 -10.56 -0.37 29.32
CA ALA A 154 -9.54 0.69 29.33
C ALA A 154 -10.08 2.08 28.95
N MET A 155 -11.34 2.22 28.51
CA MET A 155 -11.88 3.47 27.95
C MET A 155 -12.79 4.27 28.89
N TRP A 156 -13.02 3.84 30.14
CA TRP A 156 -13.78 4.61 31.12
C TRP A 156 -13.12 4.60 32.48
N LEU A 157 -12.18 5.52 32.74
CA LEU A 157 -11.95 6.14 34.06
C LEU A 157 -10.93 7.28 33.94
N ALA A 158 -11.41 8.44 33.50
CA ALA A 158 -10.86 9.73 33.91
C ALA A 158 -11.96 10.80 33.83
N ALA A 159 -12.99 10.62 34.65
CA ALA A 159 -13.79 11.72 35.14
C ALA A 159 -13.41 11.93 36.62
N ALA A 160 -12.61 12.95 36.87
CA ALA A 160 -12.45 13.60 38.17
C ALA A 160 -12.38 15.11 37.92
#